data_AF-A0A950Q239-F1
#
_entry.id   AF-A0A950Q239-F1
#
_cell.length_a   1.000
_cell.length_b   1.000
_cell.length_c   1.000
_cell.angle_alpha   90.00
_cell.angle_beta   90.00
_cell.angle_gamma   90.00
#
_symmetry.space_group_name_H-M   'P 1'
#
loop_
_entity.id
_entity.type
_entity.pdbx_description
1 polymer ?
#
loop_
_entity_poly.entity_id
_entity_poly.type
_entity_poly.pdbx_seq_one_letter_code
_entity_poly.pdbx_strand_id
1 'polypeptide(L)'
;MRAFSVLSLVSILALAGCSGGGKTPDQVAGTWGADCSSPFVKFSGDTIHVYPDDEDYDIKSSNLNGDTFIVSYDSKAGPVTENYVIENGMLRLDKGTYAGVEAVWHKQPMKKCD
;
A
#
# COMPACT_ATOMS: atom_id res chain seq x y z
N MET A 1 27.92 -51.99 9.84
CA MET A 1 26.72 -51.14 10.05
C MET A 1 27.22 -49.72 10.26
N ARG A 2 27.10 -48.85 9.25
CA ARG A 2 27.60 -47.47 9.29
C ARG A 2 26.45 -46.56 9.71
N ALA A 3 26.61 -45.89 10.85
CA ALA A 3 25.67 -44.94 11.40
C ALA A 3 25.60 -43.69 10.49
N PHE A 4 24.41 -43.38 9.99
CA PHE A 4 24.13 -42.12 9.31
C PHE A 4 23.79 -41.07 10.37
N SER A 5 24.72 -40.14 10.56
CA SER A 5 24.52 -38.89 11.26
C SER A 5 23.74 -37.96 10.31
N VAL A 6 22.54 -37.53 10.70
CA VAL A 6 21.81 -36.47 9.98
C VAL A 6 21.69 -35.28 10.91
N LEU A 7 22.61 -34.34 10.71
CA LEU A 7 22.45 -32.96 11.15
C LEU A 7 21.23 -32.36 10.43
N SER A 8 20.26 -31.85 11.18
CA SER A 8 19.34 -30.82 10.67
C SER A 8 19.59 -29.54 11.46
N LEU A 9 20.53 -28.75 10.92
CA LEU A 9 20.75 -27.36 11.27
C LEU A 9 19.73 -26.50 10.51
N VAL A 10 18.94 -25.77 11.29
CA VAL A 10 18.61 -24.34 11.15
C VAL A 10 18.07 -23.86 9.79
N SER A 11 16.85 -23.32 9.82
CA SER A 11 16.51 -22.11 9.07
C SER A 11 15.59 -21.25 9.93
N ILE A 12 16.22 -20.42 10.76
CA ILE A 12 15.58 -19.28 11.39
C ILE A 12 15.30 -18.30 10.24
N LEU A 13 14.05 -18.20 9.80
CA LEU A 13 13.60 -17.04 9.02
C LEU A 13 13.56 -15.84 9.97
N ALA A 14 14.73 -15.24 10.18
CA ALA A 14 14.81 -13.88 10.65
C ALA A 14 14.30 -13.01 9.51
N LEU A 15 13.01 -12.61 9.55
CA LEU A 15 12.57 -11.42 8.85
C LEU A 15 13.20 -10.22 9.57
N ALA A 16 14.49 -10.00 9.31
CA ALA A 16 15.10 -8.69 9.39
C ALA A 16 14.54 -7.88 8.21
N GLY A 17 13.27 -7.48 8.33
CA GLY A 17 12.71 -6.42 7.51
C GLY A 17 13.04 -5.11 8.19
N CYS A 18 14.09 -4.44 7.72
CA CYS A 18 14.42 -3.08 8.12
C CYS A 18 13.17 -2.22 8.20
N SER A 19 13.07 -1.42 9.26
CA SER A 19 12.21 -0.24 9.34
C SER A 19 12.57 0.73 8.22
N GLY A 20 12.09 0.44 7.01
CA GLY A 20 12.13 1.34 5.86
C GLY A 20 10.70 1.73 5.58
N GLY A 21 10.30 2.91 6.07
CA GLY A 21 9.02 3.51 5.69
C GLY A 21 8.88 3.47 4.17
N GLY A 22 7.72 3.03 3.69
CA GLY A 22 7.48 2.91 2.26
C GLY A 22 7.41 4.30 1.64
N LYS A 23 8.31 4.61 0.71
CA LYS A 23 8.23 5.87 -0.05
C LYS A 23 7.24 5.72 -1.20
N THR A 24 6.38 6.71 -1.37
CA THR A 24 5.50 6.82 -2.54
C THR A 24 6.34 7.03 -3.80
N PRO A 25 6.13 6.25 -4.88
CA PRO A 25 6.73 6.50 -6.18
C PRO A 25 6.25 7.82 -6.81
N ASP A 26 7.13 8.51 -7.54
CA ASP A 26 6.83 9.81 -8.15
C ASP A 26 5.61 9.80 -9.09
N GLN A 27 5.36 8.66 -9.76
CA GLN A 27 4.19 8.46 -10.62
C GLN A 27 2.86 8.57 -9.87
N VAL A 28 2.84 8.14 -8.60
CA VAL A 28 1.66 8.12 -7.74
C VAL A 28 1.60 9.33 -6.80
N ALA A 29 2.74 9.94 -6.48
CA ALA A 29 2.81 11.12 -5.61
C ALA A 29 1.90 12.25 -6.10
N GLY A 30 1.11 12.83 -5.21
CA GLY A 30 0.12 13.87 -5.51
C GLY A 30 -1.27 13.56 -4.95
N THR A 31 -2.20 14.46 -5.22
CA THR A 31 -3.60 14.37 -4.78
C THR A 31 -4.45 13.71 -5.87
N TRP A 32 -5.35 12.82 -5.48
CA TRP A 32 -6.22 12.05 -6.39
C TRP A 32 -7.67 12.13 -5.96
N GLY A 33 -8.57 12.37 -6.91
CA GLY A 33 -10.02 12.40 -6.67
C GLY A 33 -10.82 12.12 -7.93
N ALA A 34 -12.10 11.82 -7.77
CA ALA A 34 -13.02 11.68 -8.91
C ALA A 34 -13.22 13.03 -9.60
N ASP A 35 -13.50 14.06 -8.80
CA ASP A 35 -13.39 15.47 -9.16
C ASP A 35 -12.50 16.16 -8.13
N CYS A 36 -11.72 17.17 -8.57
CA CYS A 36 -10.76 17.82 -7.68
C CYS A 36 -11.41 18.74 -6.63
N SER A 37 -12.74 18.80 -6.60
CA SER A 37 -13.52 19.39 -5.51
C SER A 37 -13.69 18.45 -4.33
N SER A 38 -13.54 17.14 -4.50
CA SER A 38 -13.60 16.15 -3.43
C SER A 38 -12.52 15.09 -3.62
N PRO A 39 -11.26 15.42 -3.26
CA PRO A 39 -10.16 14.46 -3.25
C PRO A 39 -10.48 13.23 -2.38
N PHE A 40 -9.92 12.10 -2.75
CA PHE A 40 -10.05 10.85 -2.01
C PHE A 40 -8.78 10.54 -1.22
N VAL A 41 -7.62 10.70 -1.86
CA VAL A 41 -6.32 10.38 -1.27
C VAL A 41 -5.23 11.34 -1.75
N LYS A 42 -4.24 11.63 -0.91
CA LYS A 42 -3.00 12.28 -1.33
C LYS A 42 -1.81 11.46 -0.84
N PHE A 43 -0.86 11.22 -1.73
CA PHE A 43 0.40 10.57 -1.39
C PHE A 43 1.55 11.57 -1.43
N SER A 44 2.33 11.67 -0.35
CA SER A 44 3.41 12.65 -0.22
C SER A 44 4.59 12.05 0.55
N GLY A 45 5.64 11.65 -0.16
CA GLY A 45 6.81 11.03 0.47
C GLY A 45 6.41 9.70 1.13
N ASP A 46 6.58 9.60 2.43
CA ASP A 46 6.24 8.48 3.29
C ASP A 46 4.87 8.62 3.99
N THR A 47 4.06 9.59 3.60
CA THR A 47 2.72 9.83 4.17
C THR A 47 1.62 9.62 3.13
N ILE A 48 0.49 9.10 3.59
CA ILE A 48 -0.80 9.05 2.87
C ILE A 48 -1.83 9.86 3.66
N HIS A 49 -2.48 10.83 3.01
CA HIS A 49 -3.65 11.53 3.53
C HIS A 49 -4.92 10.88 2.97
N VAL A 50 -5.83 10.46 3.83
CA VAL A 50 -7.12 9.87 3.45
C VAL A 50 -8.21 10.89 3.74
N TYR A 51 -8.71 11.56 2.70
CA TYR A 51 -9.64 12.68 2.84
C TYR A 51 -11.00 12.30 3.47
N PRO A 52 -11.60 11.11 3.20
CA PRO A 52 -12.81 10.68 3.92
C PRO A 52 -12.62 10.56 5.43
N ASP A 53 -11.39 10.30 5.88
CA ASP A 53 -11.02 10.23 7.29
C ASP A 53 -10.56 11.59 7.85
N ASP A 54 -10.13 12.50 6.97
CA ASP A 54 -9.43 13.76 7.26
C ASP A 54 -8.16 13.57 8.09
N GLU A 55 -7.36 12.55 7.74
CA GLU A 55 -6.19 12.12 8.52
C GLU A 55 -4.99 11.76 7.66
N ASP A 56 -3.80 11.99 8.21
CA ASP A 56 -2.52 11.56 7.66
C ASP A 56 -2.03 10.28 8.36
N TYR A 57 -1.58 9.31 7.58
CA TYR A 57 -1.00 8.07 8.07
C TYR A 57 0.40 7.86 7.52
N ASP A 58 1.29 7.33 8.36
CA ASP A 58 2.62 6.89 7.94
C ASP A 58 2.52 5.62 7.09
N ILE A 59 3.11 5.65 5.91
CA ILE A 59 3.21 4.50 5.03
C ILE A 59 4.21 3.51 5.61
N LYS A 60 3.72 2.33 6.01
CA LYS A 60 4.54 1.23 6.52
C LYS A 60 5.28 0.53 5.39
N SER A 61 4.63 0.35 4.26
CA SER A 61 5.25 -0.22 3.06
C SER A 61 4.55 0.28 1.81
N SER A 62 5.32 0.33 0.73
CA SER A 62 4.83 0.67 -0.60
C SER A 62 5.58 -0.16 -1.64
N ASN A 63 4.90 -0.59 -2.68
CA ASN A 63 5.49 -1.31 -3.79
C ASN A 63 4.78 -0.95 -5.09
N LEU A 64 5.54 -0.75 -6.17
CA LEU A 64 5.01 -0.57 -7.51
C LEU A 64 5.46 -1.73 -8.38
N ASN A 65 4.52 -2.55 -8.84
CA ASN A 65 4.78 -3.68 -9.73
C ASN A 65 4.01 -3.47 -11.04
N GLY A 66 4.73 -3.01 -12.07
CA GLY A 66 4.11 -2.55 -13.31
C GLY A 66 3.14 -1.41 -13.02
N ASP A 67 1.87 -1.61 -13.41
CA ASP A 67 0.81 -0.62 -13.23
C ASP A 67 0.06 -0.77 -11.90
N THR A 68 0.49 -1.66 -11.00
CA THR A 68 -0.16 -1.85 -9.69
C THR A 68 0.69 -1.28 -8.56
N PHE A 69 0.15 -0.27 -7.89
CA PHE A 69 0.71 0.30 -6.67
C PHE A 69 0.03 -0.29 -5.43
N ILE A 70 0.81 -0.89 -4.54
CA ILE A 70 0.35 -1.45 -3.28
C ILE A 70 0.91 -0.61 -2.15
N VAL A 71 0.05 -0.17 -1.23
CA VAL A 71 0.42 0.64 -0.07
C VAL A 71 -0.20 0.08 1.19
N SER A 72 0.57 0.05 2.28
CA SER A 72 0.11 -0.37 3.60
C SER A 72 0.38 0.70 4.64
N TYR A 73 -0.60 0.92 5.52
CA TYR A 73 -0.55 1.89 6.62
C TYR A 73 -1.46 1.41 7.76
N ASP A 74 -1.30 2.00 8.95
CA ASP A 74 -2.16 1.70 10.10
C ASP A 74 -3.17 2.82 10.30
N SER A 75 -4.44 2.54 10.04
CA SER A 75 -5.54 3.47 10.34
C SER A 75 -5.97 3.37 11.81
N LYS A 76 -6.82 4.30 12.27
CA LYS A 76 -7.46 4.19 13.60
C LYS A 76 -8.33 2.94 13.75
N ALA A 77 -8.83 2.38 12.65
CA ALA A 77 -9.63 1.16 12.63
C ALA A 77 -8.79 -0.13 12.55
N GLY A 78 -7.47 -0.02 12.36
CA GLY A 78 -6.55 -1.13 12.22
C GLY A 78 -5.72 -1.08 10.93
N PRO A 79 -4.96 -2.14 10.64
CA PRO A 79 -4.05 -2.19 9.50
C PRO A 79 -4.83 -2.17 8.18
N VAL A 80 -4.32 -1.39 7.23
CA VAL A 80 -4.88 -1.22 5.89
C VAL A 80 -3.83 -1.61 4.86
N THR A 81 -4.26 -2.28 3.79
CA THR A 81 -3.46 -2.50 2.58
C THR A 81 -4.34 -2.24 1.36
N GLU A 82 -3.96 -1.26 0.55
CA GLU A 82 -4.71 -0.85 -0.63
C GLU A 82 -3.93 -1.16 -1.90
N ASN A 83 -4.65 -1.54 -2.95
CA ASN A 83 -4.11 -1.85 -4.26
C ASN A 83 -4.72 -0.87 -5.25
N TYR A 84 -3.89 -0.01 -5.79
CA TYR A 84 -4.24 0.95 -6.83
C TYR A 84 -3.72 0.50 -8.18
N VAL A 85 -4.54 0.63 -9.21
CA VAL A 85 -4.14 0.41 -10.60
C VAL A 85 -3.95 1.76 -11.27
N ILE A 86 -2.83 1.93 -11.96
CA ILE A 86 -2.51 3.11 -12.76
C ILE A 86 -2.89 2.82 -14.21
N GLU A 87 -3.83 3.57 -14.76
CA GLU A 87 -4.33 3.36 -16.12
C GLU A 87 -4.57 4.71 -16.78
N ASN A 88 -3.97 4.96 -17.94
CA ASN A 88 -4.13 6.21 -18.71
C ASN A 88 -3.87 7.49 -17.88
N GLY A 89 -2.89 7.44 -16.97
CA GLY A 89 -2.56 8.56 -16.08
C GLY A 89 -3.56 8.79 -14.94
N MET A 90 -4.54 7.89 -14.78
CA MET A 90 -5.50 7.88 -13.68
C MET A 90 -5.11 6.83 -12.64
N LEU A 91 -5.58 7.02 -11.41
CA LEU A 91 -5.38 6.07 -10.31
C LEU A 91 -6.72 5.48 -9.90
N ARG A 92 -6.82 4.17 -9.83
CA ARG A 92 -8.06 3.49 -9.45
C ARG A 92 -7.83 2.60 -8.25
N LEU A 93 -8.56 2.83 -7.15
CA LEU A 93 -8.58 1.88 -6.04
C LEU A 93 -9.31 0.61 -6.48
N ASP A 94 -8.55 -0.46 -6.68
CA ASP A 94 -9.07 -1.73 -7.18
C ASP A 94 -9.64 -2.58 -6.04
N LYS A 95 -8.83 -2.76 -5.00
CA LYS A 95 -9.16 -3.55 -3.80
C LYS A 95 -8.34 -3.11 -2.60
N GLY A 96 -8.72 -3.58 -1.43
CA GLY A 96 -7.87 -3.51 -0.25
C GLY A 96 -8.32 -4.41 0.88
N THR A 97 -7.47 -4.51 1.89
CA THR A 97 -7.70 -5.28 3.11
C THR A 97 -7.70 -4.32 4.28
N TYR A 98 -8.79 -4.31 5.07
CA TYR A 98 -9.03 -3.36 6.14
C TYR A 98 -9.32 -4.17 7.41
N ALA A 99 -8.45 -4.06 8.40
CA ALA A 99 -8.50 -4.87 9.62
C ALA A 99 -8.64 -6.39 9.32
N GLY A 100 -7.96 -6.86 8.27
CA GLY A 100 -7.98 -8.28 7.84
C GLY A 100 -9.17 -8.68 6.96
N VAL A 101 -10.12 -7.78 6.70
CA VAL A 101 -11.26 -8.03 5.81
C VAL A 101 -10.93 -7.50 4.41
N GLU A 102 -10.93 -8.38 3.41
CA GLU A 102 -10.78 -7.98 2.01
C GLU A 102 -12.09 -7.36 1.51
N ALA A 103 -11.94 -6.26 0.76
CA ALA A 103 -13.02 -5.69 0.01
C ALA A 103 -12.54 -5.21 -1.37
N VAL A 104 -13.40 -5.45 -2.36
CA VAL A 104 -13.18 -5.11 -3.76
C VAL A 104 -14.26 -4.12 -4.13
N TRP A 105 -13.85 -2.93 -4.54
CA TRP A 105 -14.80 -1.86 -4.86
C TRP A 105 -14.81 -1.51 -6.32
N HIS A 106 -13.76 -1.85 -7.08
CA HIS A 106 -13.53 -1.36 -8.44
C HIS A 106 -13.99 0.10 -8.57
N LYS A 107 -13.47 0.98 -7.70
CA LYS A 107 -13.90 2.39 -7.66
C LYS A 107 -13.69 3.01 -9.05
N GLN A 108 -14.40 4.10 -9.32
CA GLN A 108 -14.14 4.86 -10.54
C GLN A 108 -12.68 5.35 -10.56
N PRO A 109 -12.03 5.40 -11.74
CA PRO A 109 -10.72 6.01 -11.87
C PRO A 109 -10.72 7.45 -11.34
N MET A 110 -9.67 7.80 -10.62
CA MET A 110 -9.43 9.14 -10.08
C MET A 110 -8.40 9.84 -10.95
N LYS A 111 -8.62 11.12 -11.20
CA LYS A 111 -7.63 11.97 -11.84
C LYS A 111 -6.71 12.60 -10.80
N LYS A 112 -5.51 12.93 -11.24
CA LYS A 112 -4.58 13.71 -10.45
C LYS A 112 -5.12 15.14 -10.34
N CYS A 113 -5.04 15.70 -9.15
CA CYS A 113 -5.47 17.05 -8.82
C CYS A 113 -4.26 17.94 -8.56
N ASP A 114 -4.36 19.18 -9.03
CA ASP A 114 -3.33 20.22 -8.90
C ASP A 114 -3.25 20.79 -7.46
#